data_AF-A0A814LYY0-F1
#
_entry.id   AF-A0A814LYY0-F1
#
_cell.length_a   1.000
_cell.length_b   1.000
_cell.length_c   1.000
_cell.angle_alpha   90.00
_cell.angle_beta   90.00
_cell.angle_gamma   90.00
#
_symmetry.space_group_name_H-M   'P 1'
#
loop_
_entity.id
_entity.type
_entity.pdbx_description
1 polymer ?
#
loop_
_entity_poly.entity_id
_entity_poly.type
_entity_poly.pdbx_seq_one_letter_code
_entity_poly.pdbx_strand_id
1 'polypeptide(L)'
;MMNILSIFFVICLIILYVNAAPSFPFNNTGTNFASVANGKLNDEPICKTDDGRLEIPINGKFRSSANPCRVCTCTATGLLCEDICEPSTTTTTTTTESTTTTTTASSSTTTVHDHSSLLPPSSTFPNATSSNNGHNTSSSSSMGNPDDDLSTTPCARAVAAREYAYLDCSEVYLAGKRTNGVYEIWPRTSPRPFRVLCDMEKDGGGWTVIQRRGEFSQQSNFFVSWSSYRRGFGDLTRDFWLGNEKIHALTYQDEYRLHIDLEDFNDQSRFVDYEWFFITNEQTKYTLNLGRYMTTSTGKDSLSYNRGMRFTTRDQDNDQSSSNCGENYKSGWWHQGCTLANLNGLYLRGNDSSATGVFWNDWLGPKYSLKTCAMKVRPVDFNTEMLS
;
A
#
# COMPACT_ATOMS: atom_id res chain seq x y z
N MET A 1 -54.17 -19.57 -30.14
CA MET A 1 -53.65 -18.22 -29.82
C MET A 1 -53.97 -17.93 -28.37
N MET A 2 -52.99 -17.49 -27.57
CA MET A 2 -53.18 -16.99 -26.19
C MET A 2 -52.44 -15.65 -26.07
N ASN A 3 -52.90 -14.78 -25.17
CA ASN A 3 -52.71 -13.34 -25.33
C ASN A 3 -51.29 -12.84 -25.00
N ILE A 4 -50.67 -12.22 -26.00
CA ILE A 4 -49.41 -11.45 -25.87
C ILE A 4 -49.56 -10.28 -24.87
N LEU A 5 -50.78 -9.72 -24.72
CA LEU A 5 -51.04 -8.57 -23.82
C LEU A 5 -50.72 -8.85 -22.34
N SER A 6 -50.83 -10.11 -21.86
CA SER A 6 -50.53 -10.43 -20.46
C SER A 6 -49.04 -10.34 -20.13
N ILE A 7 -48.15 -10.53 -21.11
CA ILE A 7 -46.69 -10.46 -20.89
C ILE A 7 -46.24 -9.00 -20.78
N PHE A 8 -46.78 -8.11 -21.62
CA PHE A 8 -46.47 -6.68 -21.57
C PHE A 8 -46.86 -6.02 -20.24
N PHE A 9 -47.97 -6.43 -19.62
CA PHE A 9 -48.39 -5.88 -18.33
C PHE A 9 -47.41 -6.21 -17.19
N VAL A 10 -46.85 -7.42 -17.17
CA VAL A 10 -45.84 -7.82 -16.17
C VAL A 10 -44.52 -7.07 -16.39
N ILE A 11 -44.09 -6.90 -17.64
CA ILE A 11 -42.84 -6.20 -17.97
C ILE A 11 -42.94 -4.70 -17.62
N CYS A 12 -44.07 -4.04 -17.91
CA CYS A 12 -44.28 -2.63 -17.54
C CYS A 12 -44.24 -2.39 -16.02
N LEU A 13 -44.82 -3.29 -15.24
CA LEU A 13 -44.80 -3.21 -13.77
C LEU A 13 -43.39 -3.36 -13.18
N ILE A 14 -42.52 -4.14 -13.80
CA ILE A 14 -41.11 -4.27 -13.38
C ILE A 14 -40.31 -3.01 -13.74
N ILE A 15 -40.48 -2.46 -14.95
CA ILE A 15 -39.76 -1.26 -15.40
C ILE A 15 -40.09 -0.03 -14.54
N LEU A 16 -41.34 0.09 -14.07
CA LEU A 16 -41.77 1.17 -13.17
C LEU A 16 -41.23 1.06 -11.74
N TYR A 17 -40.66 -0.08 -11.34
CA TYR A 17 -40.13 -0.30 -9.98
C TYR A 17 -38.62 -0.06 -9.84
N VAL A 18 -37.90 0.19 -10.94
CA VAL A 18 -36.43 0.36 -10.94
C VAL A 18 -36.00 1.84 -10.92
N ASN A 19 -36.88 2.78 -11.29
CA ASN A 19 -36.58 4.22 -11.34
C ASN A 19 -37.20 4.99 -10.17
N ALA A 20 -36.68 4.76 -8.96
CA ALA A 20 -37.11 5.47 -7.74
C ALA A 20 -35.97 5.72 -6.73
N ALA A 21 -34.76 6.03 -7.21
CA ALA A 21 -33.69 6.53 -6.36
C ALA A 21 -33.89 8.05 -6.09
N PRO A 22 -34.08 8.50 -4.83
CA PRO A 22 -34.28 9.91 -4.54
C PRO A 22 -32.97 10.70 -4.67
N SER A 23 -32.93 11.65 -5.61
CA SER A 23 -31.85 12.63 -5.75
C SER A 23 -31.90 13.68 -4.63
N PHE A 24 -31.19 13.42 -3.53
CA PHE A 24 -31.02 14.41 -2.47
C PHE A 24 -30.00 15.50 -2.88
N PRO A 25 -30.34 16.79 -2.72
CA PRO A 25 -29.41 17.88 -3.01
C PRO A 25 -28.34 17.97 -1.91
N PHE A 26 -27.08 17.74 -2.25
CA PHE A 26 -25.96 17.97 -1.34
C PHE A 26 -25.71 19.47 -1.14
N ASN A 27 -26.34 20.04 -0.12
CA ASN A 27 -25.92 21.32 0.43
C ASN A 27 -26.29 21.45 1.91
N ASN A 28 -25.43 20.98 2.82
CA ASN A 28 -25.14 21.78 4.00
C ASN A 28 -23.83 21.41 4.73
N THR A 29 -23.36 22.40 5.46
CA THR A 29 -22.22 22.34 6.39
C THR A 29 -22.49 21.49 7.63
N GLY A 30 -21.45 20.83 8.16
CA GLY A 30 -21.33 20.53 9.59
C GLY A 30 -21.83 19.16 10.07
N THR A 31 -20.89 18.36 10.57
CA THR A 31 -21.01 17.39 11.69
C THR A 31 -22.33 16.59 11.87
N ASN A 32 -22.28 15.25 11.72
CA ASN A 32 -22.47 14.31 12.86
C ASN A 32 -22.52 12.80 12.52
N PHE A 33 -22.00 12.00 13.47
CA PHE A 33 -22.22 10.58 13.81
C PHE A 33 -22.29 9.45 12.74
N ALA A 34 -21.43 8.44 12.92
CA ALA A 34 -21.55 7.10 12.35
C ALA A 34 -22.45 6.18 13.21
N SER A 35 -23.01 5.12 12.61
CA SER A 35 -23.96 4.20 13.26
C SER A 35 -23.36 2.82 13.57
N VAL A 36 -23.86 2.17 14.65
CA VAL A 36 -23.51 0.79 15.01
C VAL A 36 -24.58 -0.16 14.46
N ALA A 37 -24.16 -1.10 13.61
CA ALA A 37 -25.06 -2.08 12.98
C ALA A 37 -25.23 -3.33 13.87
N ASN A 38 -26.20 -3.32 14.78
CA ASN A 38 -26.53 -4.47 15.62
C ASN A 38 -27.28 -5.57 14.83
N GLY A 39 -26.54 -6.55 14.31
CA GLY A 39 -27.08 -7.69 13.55
C GLY A 39 -26.89 -9.03 14.28
N LYS A 40 -27.97 -9.54 14.91
CA LYS A 40 -28.07 -10.88 15.53
C LYS A 40 -27.07 -11.16 16.68
N LEU A 41 -27.30 -12.26 17.39
CA LEU A 41 -26.36 -12.78 18.38
C LEU A 41 -25.16 -13.43 17.67
N ASN A 42 -23.96 -13.19 18.20
CA ASN A 42 -22.65 -13.76 17.86
C ASN A 42 -21.78 -12.99 16.84
N ASP A 43 -22.27 -11.94 16.19
CA ASP A 43 -21.40 -11.05 15.40
C ASP A 43 -20.76 -9.98 16.32
N GLU A 44 -19.43 -9.79 16.25
CA GLU A 44 -18.76 -8.69 16.96
C GLU A 44 -19.10 -7.33 16.32
N PRO A 45 -19.36 -6.27 17.11
CA PRO A 45 -19.59 -4.93 16.56
C PRO A 45 -18.41 -4.42 15.70
N ILE A 46 -18.72 -4.05 14.46
CA ILE A 46 -17.77 -3.51 13.48
C ILE A 46 -18.10 -2.04 13.23
N CYS A 47 -17.09 -1.17 13.32
CA CYS A 47 -17.21 0.21 12.88
C CYS A 47 -16.94 0.31 11.38
N LYS A 48 -17.60 1.25 10.69
CA LYS A 48 -17.32 1.60 9.30
C LYS A 48 -16.79 3.02 9.20
N THR A 49 -15.95 3.29 8.20
CA THR A 49 -15.52 4.64 7.81
C THR A 49 -16.68 5.45 7.22
N ASP A 50 -16.49 6.77 7.13
CA ASP A 50 -17.49 7.73 6.61
C ASP A 50 -17.87 7.45 5.13
N ASP A 51 -16.99 6.79 4.36
CA ASP A 51 -17.22 6.33 2.98
C ASP A 51 -17.84 4.91 2.90
N GLY A 52 -18.05 4.26 4.05
CA GLY A 52 -18.56 2.89 4.17
C GLY A 52 -17.59 1.78 3.74
N ARG A 53 -16.38 2.09 3.27
CA ARG A 53 -15.47 1.14 2.60
C ARG A 53 -14.63 0.30 3.56
N LEU A 54 -14.20 0.84 4.70
CA LEU A 54 -13.33 0.12 5.63
C LEU A 54 -14.10 -0.40 6.84
N GLU A 55 -14.09 -1.72 7.03
CA GLU A 55 -14.60 -2.39 8.23
C GLU A 55 -13.49 -2.52 9.28
N ILE A 56 -13.74 -2.03 10.49
CA ILE A 56 -12.79 -2.00 11.62
C ILE A 56 -13.39 -2.75 12.82
N PRO A 57 -12.74 -3.81 13.35
CA PRO A 57 -13.19 -4.50 14.56
C PRO A 57 -12.96 -3.66 15.83
N ILE A 58 -13.63 -3.98 16.94
CA ILE A 58 -13.45 -3.26 18.23
C ILE A 58 -11.97 -3.22 18.64
N ASN A 59 -11.53 -2.07 19.15
CA ASN A 59 -10.15 -1.70 19.49
C ASN A 59 -9.21 -1.53 18.30
N GLY A 60 -9.65 -1.82 17.07
CA GLY A 60 -8.91 -1.52 15.85
C GLY A 60 -8.68 -0.01 15.68
N LYS A 61 -7.42 0.39 15.45
CA LYS A 61 -7.05 1.78 15.16
C LYS A 61 -6.71 1.98 13.68
N PHE A 62 -7.17 3.10 13.11
CA PHE A 62 -6.86 3.56 11.76
C PHE A 62 -6.63 5.07 11.73
N ARG A 63 -6.03 5.60 10.65
CA ARG A 63 -5.96 7.06 10.40
C ARG A 63 -7.08 7.45 9.44
N SER A 64 -7.75 8.58 9.69
CA SER A 64 -8.81 9.08 8.80
C SER A 64 -8.26 9.37 7.41
N SER A 65 -9.02 9.00 6.38
CA SER A 65 -8.71 9.34 4.98
C SER A 65 -8.83 10.85 4.72
N ALA A 66 -9.67 11.57 5.47
CA ALA A 66 -9.84 13.02 5.36
C ALA A 66 -8.77 13.81 6.15
N ASN A 67 -8.29 13.29 7.28
CA ASN A 67 -7.22 13.92 8.08
C ASN A 67 -6.21 12.84 8.54
N PRO A 68 -4.98 12.81 7.96
CA PRO A 68 -4.01 11.77 8.28
C PRO A 68 -3.49 11.84 9.71
N CYS A 69 -3.64 12.97 10.42
CA CYS A 69 -3.24 13.13 11.81
C CYS A 69 -4.28 12.57 12.80
N ARG A 70 -5.54 12.47 12.36
CA ARG A 70 -6.66 11.94 13.14
C ARG A 70 -6.63 10.42 13.20
N VAL A 71 -6.31 9.87 14.37
CA VAL A 71 -6.34 8.42 14.63
C VAL A 71 -7.67 8.07 15.27
N CYS A 72 -8.45 7.23 14.59
CA CYS A 72 -9.73 6.74 15.06
C CYS A 72 -9.59 5.30 15.58
N THR A 73 -10.18 5.05 16.74
CA THR A 73 -10.29 3.73 17.38
C THR A 73 -11.74 3.29 17.29
N CYS A 74 -12.00 2.08 16.78
CA CYS A 74 -13.35 1.51 16.89
C CYS A 74 -13.63 1.08 18.34
N THR A 75 -14.79 1.46 18.87
CA THR A 75 -15.26 1.11 20.21
C THR A 75 -16.66 0.51 20.12
N ALA A 76 -17.12 -0.16 21.18
CA ALA A 76 -18.47 -0.73 21.23
C ALA A 76 -19.61 0.31 21.07
N THR A 77 -19.31 1.60 21.17
CA THR A 77 -20.25 2.73 20.99
C THR A 77 -19.98 3.57 19.73
N GLY A 78 -19.08 3.12 18.84
CA GLY A 78 -18.73 3.81 17.59
C GLY A 78 -17.27 4.27 17.53
N LEU A 79 -16.98 5.27 16.70
CA LEU A 79 -15.61 5.76 16.46
C LEU A 79 -15.17 6.81 17.50
N LEU A 80 -14.11 6.50 18.24
CA LEU A 80 -13.39 7.46 19.09
C LEU A 80 -12.16 7.99 18.33
N CYS A 81 -12.17 9.25 17.91
CA CYS A 81 -11.11 9.85 17.08
C CYS A 81 -10.32 10.92 17.82
N GLU A 82 -9.00 10.76 17.86
CA GLU A 82 -8.02 11.64 18.51
C GLU A 82 -7.07 12.23 17.46
N ASP A 83 -6.84 13.54 17.46
CA ASP A 83 -5.85 14.17 16.59
C ASP A 83 -4.45 14.05 17.20
N ILE A 84 -3.72 13.01 16.81
CA ILE A 84 -2.40 12.68 17.37
C ILE A 84 -1.34 13.53 16.67
N CYS A 85 -1.15 14.73 17.20
CA CYS A 85 -0.31 15.81 16.69
C CYS A 85 0.98 16.06 17.51
N GLU A 86 1.62 15.02 18.05
CA GLU A 86 2.95 15.13 18.68
C GLU A 86 4.05 14.42 17.87
N PRO A 87 5.27 15.00 17.78
CA PRO A 87 6.44 14.27 17.34
C PRO A 87 6.87 13.27 18.43
N SER A 88 7.31 12.07 18.03
CA SER A 88 7.78 11.05 18.98
C SER A 88 9.03 11.51 19.74
N THR A 89 8.83 12.13 20.91
CA THR A 89 9.88 12.31 21.91
C THR A 89 10.26 10.93 22.43
N THR A 90 11.43 10.44 22.03
CA THR A 90 11.93 9.13 22.50
C THR A 90 12.26 9.23 23.99
N THR A 91 11.29 8.87 24.84
CA THR A 91 11.50 8.69 26.27
C THR A 91 12.46 7.52 26.47
N THR A 92 13.75 7.83 26.65
CA THR A 92 14.78 6.85 26.99
C THR A 92 14.53 6.33 28.39
N THR A 93 13.78 5.22 28.49
CA THR A 93 13.62 4.49 29.75
C THR A 93 14.96 3.89 30.16
N THR A 94 15.64 4.52 31.12
CA THR A 94 16.89 4.02 31.69
C THR A 94 16.63 2.76 32.51
N THR A 95 16.75 1.59 31.89
CA THR A 95 16.65 0.30 32.59
C THR A 95 17.90 0.08 33.43
N THR A 96 17.76 0.20 34.75
CA THR A 96 18.84 -0.12 35.71
C THR A 96 19.08 -1.63 35.75
N GLU A 97 20.14 -2.12 35.13
CA GLU A 97 20.55 -3.52 35.27
C GLU A 97 21.10 -3.81 36.67
N SER A 98 20.53 -4.82 37.34
CA SER A 98 21.02 -5.30 38.63
C SER A 98 22.14 -6.33 38.43
N THR A 99 23.36 -5.99 38.87
CA THR A 99 24.54 -6.83 38.67
C THR A 99 24.55 -8.06 39.61
N THR A 100 24.23 -9.24 39.07
CA THR A 100 24.43 -10.51 39.79
C THR A 100 25.85 -11.01 39.59
N THR A 101 26.67 -11.00 40.65
CA THR A 101 28.07 -11.44 40.61
C THR A 101 28.23 -12.95 40.57
N THR A 102 29.01 -13.46 39.61
CA THR A 102 29.55 -14.83 39.62
C THR A 102 31.04 -14.82 39.26
N THR A 103 31.89 -15.19 40.21
CA THR A 103 33.32 -15.50 39.98
C THR A 103 33.46 -16.83 39.22
N THR A 104 34.52 -17.12 38.45
CA THR A 104 35.89 -17.41 38.93
C THR A 104 36.85 -17.64 37.74
N ALA A 105 38.17 -17.44 37.92
CA ALA A 105 39.32 -17.89 37.10
C ALA A 105 39.36 -17.45 35.61
N SER A 106 40.35 -16.73 35.06
CA SER A 106 41.82 -16.61 35.28
C SER A 106 42.68 -17.67 34.57
N SER A 107 43.23 -17.29 33.41
CA SER A 107 44.48 -17.81 32.83
C SER A 107 45.16 -16.71 31.99
N SER A 108 46.49 -16.78 31.85
CA SER A 108 47.37 -15.75 31.24
C SER A 108 47.57 -15.98 29.71
N THR A 109 48.32 -15.22 28.91
CA THR A 109 49.55 -14.42 29.17
C THR A 109 49.84 -13.41 28.02
N THR A 110 50.63 -12.35 28.32
CA THR A 110 51.52 -11.49 27.47
C THR A 110 51.61 -11.70 25.94
N THR A 111 51.84 -10.67 25.10
CA THR A 111 52.88 -9.61 25.21
C THR A 111 52.48 -8.21 24.68
N VAL A 112 53.35 -7.22 24.91
CA VAL A 112 53.19 -5.78 24.63
C VAL A 112 54.05 -5.33 23.44
N HIS A 113 53.58 -4.33 22.68
CA HIS A 113 54.45 -3.24 22.18
C HIS A 113 53.65 -1.93 22.08
N ASP A 114 54.33 -0.81 22.35
CA ASP A 114 53.79 0.56 22.49
C ASP A 114 54.59 1.51 21.57
N HIS A 115 53.93 2.55 21.05
CA HIS A 115 54.57 3.85 20.86
C HIS A 115 53.52 4.98 20.92
N SER A 116 53.86 6.06 21.64
CA SER A 116 52.90 7.05 22.16
C SER A 116 53.12 8.49 21.65
N SER A 117 52.15 9.38 21.93
CA SER A 117 52.25 10.86 22.04
C SER A 117 52.30 11.70 20.72
N LEU A 118 51.94 13.00 20.60
CA LEU A 118 51.67 14.13 21.55
C LEU A 118 50.48 15.06 21.13
N LEU A 119 50.10 16.00 22.02
CA LEU A 119 49.19 17.17 21.91
C LEU A 119 49.69 18.30 22.88
N PRO A 120 49.09 19.51 23.03
CA PRO A 120 48.17 20.31 22.19
C PRO A 120 48.96 21.52 21.59
N PRO A 121 48.78 22.87 21.85
CA PRO A 121 47.71 23.74 22.42
C PRO A 121 46.64 24.16 21.36
N SER A 122 45.56 24.95 21.55
CA SER A 122 44.97 25.80 22.63
C SER A 122 45.26 27.33 22.62
N SER A 123 44.20 28.16 22.43
CA SER A 123 44.13 29.62 22.71
C SER A 123 42.67 30.06 23.05
N THR A 124 42.45 31.24 23.66
CA THR A 124 41.23 31.50 24.48
C THR A 124 40.79 32.97 24.64
N PHE A 125 39.45 33.19 24.70
CA PHE A 125 38.73 34.28 25.42
C PHE A 125 38.90 35.74 24.91
N PRO A 126 38.07 36.75 25.32
CA PRO A 126 37.22 36.85 26.54
C PRO A 126 35.75 37.35 26.40
N ASN A 127 35.06 37.40 27.54
CA ASN A 127 33.68 37.90 27.77
C ASN A 127 33.62 39.43 28.06
N ALA A 128 32.41 40.00 28.01
CA ALA A 128 32.03 41.27 28.65
C ALA A 128 30.61 41.20 29.28
N THR A 129 30.24 42.17 30.13
CA THR A 129 29.20 42.00 31.18
C THR A 129 27.90 42.83 31.05
N SER A 130 26.84 42.25 31.61
CA SER A 130 25.58 42.81 32.17
C SER A 130 25.47 44.31 32.48
N SER A 131 24.25 44.85 32.33
CA SER A 131 23.67 45.88 33.23
C SER A 131 22.13 45.83 33.26
N ASN A 132 21.51 46.37 34.31
CA ASN A 132 20.05 46.34 34.60
C ASN A 132 19.39 47.73 34.46
N ASN A 133 18.08 47.77 34.13
CA ASN A 133 17.02 48.72 34.60
C ASN A 133 15.73 48.54 33.76
N GLY A 134 14.50 48.70 34.25
CA GLY A 134 14.07 48.86 35.65
C GLY A 134 12.82 49.73 35.91
N HIS A 135 11.60 49.40 35.42
CA HIS A 135 10.35 49.97 35.99
C HIS A 135 9.05 49.19 35.70
N ASN A 136 8.05 49.38 36.57
CA ASN A 136 6.67 48.89 36.44
C ASN A 136 5.72 49.98 35.90
N THR A 137 4.73 49.60 35.09
CA THR A 137 3.37 50.18 35.09
C THR A 137 2.34 49.11 34.71
N SER A 138 1.12 49.24 35.24
CA SER A 138 0.04 48.27 35.08
C SER A 138 -1.20 48.88 34.41
N SER A 139 -1.72 48.27 33.35
CA SER A 139 -3.10 48.48 32.90
C SER A 139 -3.55 47.36 31.96
N SER A 140 -4.80 46.92 32.11
CA SER A 140 -5.44 45.89 31.28
C SER A 140 -6.05 46.46 29.99
N SER A 141 -5.87 45.76 28.88
CA SER A 141 -6.88 45.69 27.81
C SER A 141 -6.71 44.41 26.99
N SER A 142 -7.83 43.83 26.55
CA SER A 142 -7.85 42.67 25.67
C SER A 142 -7.84 43.12 24.21
N MET A 143 -6.83 42.68 23.46
CA MET A 143 -6.91 42.58 22.00
C MET A 143 -6.39 41.19 21.61
N GLY A 144 -7.20 40.44 20.86
CA GLY A 144 -6.78 39.16 20.31
C GLY A 144 -5.72 39.38 19.23
N ASN A 145 -4.70 38.51 19.19
CA ASN A 145 -3.68 38.58 18.15
C ASN A 145 -4.31 38.10 16.82
N PRO A 146 -4.21 38.83 15.70
CA PRO A 146 -4.91 38.45 14.46
C PRO A 146 -4.40 37.19 13.76
N ASP A 147 -3.18 36.75 14.12
CA ASP A 147 -2.37 35.83 13.31
C ASP A 147 -2.27 34.41 13.90
N ASP A 148 -3.38 33.85 14.42
CA ASP A 148 -3.50 32.41 14.69
C ASP A 148 -3.70 31.66 13.35
N ASP A 149 -2.68 31.71 12.48
CA ASP A 149 -2.69 31.02 11.19
C ASP A 149 -2.63 29.50 11.41
N LEU A 150 -3.81 28.90 11.30
CA LEU A 150 -4.07 27.47 11.40
C LEU A 150 -3.19 26.64 10.44
N SER A 151 -2.75 27.22 9.31
CA SER A 151 -1.85 26.56 8.33
C SER A 151 -0.49 26.16 8.94
N THR A 152 -0.04 26.88 9.97
CA THR A 152 1.30 26.69 10.54
C THR A 152 1.45 25.40 11.33
N THR A 153 0.37 24.76 11.78
CA THR A 153 0.45 23.53 12.59
C THR A 153 1.00 22.34 11.77
N PRO A 154 1.73 21.39 12.37
CA PRO A 154 2.22 20.19 11.65
C PRO A 154 1.09 19.40 10.99
N CYS A 155 -0.11 19.42 11.59
CA CYS A 155 -1.26 18.67 11.14
C CYS A 155 -2.00 19.37 9.97
N ALA A 156 -2.12 20.71 9.98
CA ALA A 156 -2.59 21.45 8.81
C ALA A 156 -1.62 21.32 7.62
N ARG A 157 -0.30 21.38 7.87
CA ARG A 157 0.71 21.10 6.83
C ARG A 157 0.58 19.68 6.27
N ALA A 158 0.27 18.68 7.08
CA ALA A 158 0.06 17.30 6.62
C ALA A 158 -1.23 17.11 5.80
N VAL A 159 -2.28 17.89 6.09
CA VAL A 159 -3.50 17.93 5.27
C VAL A 159 -3.23 18.62 3.93
N ALA A 160 -2.64 19.82 3.93
CA ALA A 160 -2.31 20.55 2.71
C ALA A 160 -1.30 19.80 1.82
N ALA A 161 -0.28 19.15 2.40
CA ALA A 161 0.67 18.33 1.66
C ALA A 161 0.02 17.09 1.01
N ARG A 162 -1.15 16.65 1.50
CA ARG A 162 -1.93 15.54 0.95
C ARG A 162 -2.89 15.99 -0.15
N GLU A 163 -3.40 17.22 -0.06
CA GLU A 163 -4.24 17.85 -1.08
C GLU A 163 -3.49 18.08 -2.40
N TYR A 164 -2.18 18.32 -2.33
CA TYR A 164 -1.30 18.48 -3.51
C TYR A 164 -0.46 17.23 -3.85
N ALA A 165 -0.71 16.08 -3.20
CA ALA A 165 0.02 14.85 -3.47
C ALA A 165 -0.67 14.00 -4.55
N TYR A 166 0.09 13.52 -5.53
CA TYR A 166 -0.40 12.57 -6.52
C TYR A 166 -0.85 11.27 -5.86
N LEU A 167 -2.03 10.79 -6.17
CA LEU A 167 -2.59 9.53 -5.64
C LEU A 167 -1.94 8.30 -6.28
N ASP A 168 -1.49 8.41 -7.53
CA ASP A 168 -0.82 7.37 -8.30
C ASP A 168 0.00 7.96 -9.49
N CYS A 169 0.63 7.10 -10.30
CA CYS A 169 1.39 7.51 -11.48
C CYS A 169 0.55 8.14 -12.60
N SER A 170 -0.77 7.95 -12.61
CA SER A 170 -1.66 8.51 -13.61
C SER A 170 -1.88 10.01 -13.38
N GLU A 171 -2.01 10.45 -12.13
CA GLU A 171 -2.02 11.88 -11.80
C GLU A 171 -0.64 12.54 -11.98
N VAL A 172 0.45 11.83 -11.65
CA VAL A 172 1.82 12.26 -11.98
C VAL A 172 1.93 12.53 -13.50
N TYR A 173 1.34 11.65 -14.32
CA TYR A 173 1.28 11.82 -15.77
C TYR A 173 0.33 12.95 -16.19
N LEU A 174 -0.85 13.10 -15.61
CA LEU A 174 -1.75 14.21 -15.97
C LEU A 174 -1.10 15.58 -15.67
N ALA A 175 -0.29 15.68 -14.61
CA ALA A 175 0.56 16.83 -14.31
C ALA A 175 1.82 16.96 -15.20
N GLY A 176 1.77 16.47 -16.45
CA GLY A 176 2.78 16.69 -17.49
C GLY A 176 4.08 15.91 -17.40
N LYS A 177 4.28 15.05 -16.39
CA LYS A 177 5.52 14.25 -16.25
C LYS A 177 5.46 13.03 -17.18
N ARG A 178 6.28 13.03 -18.25
CA ARG A 178 6.24 12.07 -19.37
C ARG A 178 7.32 10.98 -19.34
N THR A 179 8.28 11.06 -18.42
CA THR A 179 9.45 10.16 -18.36
C THR A 179 9.25 9.00 -17.40
N ASN A 180 9.68 7.80 -17.79
CA ASN A 180 9.82 6.64 -16.90
C ASN A 180 10.71 6.98 -15.69
N GLY A 181 10.28 6.63 -14.46
CA GLY A 181 11.03 7.01 -13.27
C GLY A 181 10.38 6.65 -11.94
N VAL A 182 11.11 6.91 -10.85
CA VAL A 182 10.64 6.63 -9.48
C VAL A 182 10.10 7.91 -8.83
N TYR A 183 8.77 8.00 -8.74
CA TYR A 183 8.04 9.13 -8.17
C TYR A 183 7.52 8.82 -6.76
N GLU A 184 7.05 9.84 -6.05
CA GLU A 184 6.34 9.69 -4.76
C GLU A 184 4.86 9.96 -4.94
N ILE A 185 4.02 9.12 -4.31
CA ILE A 185 2.57 9.17 -4.36
C ILE A 185 1.98 9.02 -2.95
N TRP A 186 0.73 9.44 -2.73
CA TRP A 186 0.03 9.31 -1.46
C TRP A 186 -1.44 8.89 -1.63
N PRO A 187 -1.72 7.59 -1.84
CA PRO A 187 -3.09 7.09 -1.98
C PRO A 187 -4.07 7.52 -0.87
N ARG A 188 -5.35 7.70 -1.21
CA ARG A 188 -6.44 8.13 -0.30
C ARG A 188 -6.58 7.21 0.93
N THR A 189 -6.25 5.94 0.80
CA THR A 189 -6.29 4.92 1.87
C THR A 189 -4.95 4.73 2.57
N SER A 190 -3.86 5.33 2.07
CA SER A 190 -2.52 5.18 2.67
C SER A 190 -2.29 6.19 3.81
N PRO A 191 -1.82 5.74 4.99
CA PRO A 191 -1.54 6.63 6.12
C PRO A 191 -0.30 7.52 5.93
N ARG A 192 0.46 7.35 4.84
CA ARG A 192 1.68 8.12 4.51
C ARG A 192 2.01 8.03 3.02
N PRO A 193 2.76 8.99 2.44
CA PRO A 193 3.28 8.85 1.09
C PRO A 193 4.28 7.69 0.97
N PHE A 194 4.47 7.19 -0.25
CA PHE A 194 5.51 6.22 -0.60
C PHE A 194 5.94 6.34 -2.06
N ARG A 195 7.16 5.84 -2.34
CA ARG A 195 7.73 5.84 -3.70
C ARG A 195 7.28 4.63 -4.52
N VAL A 196 7.04 4.86 -5.81
CA VAL A 196 6.65 3.87 -6.83
C VAL A 196 7.47 4.06 -8.09
N LEU A 197 7.60 3.01 -8.90
CA LEU A 197 8.03 3.14 -10.29
C LEU A 197 6.81 3.47 -11.17
N CYS A 198 6.92 4.52 -11.97
CA CYS A 198 5.94 4.86 -12.99
C CYS A 198 6.44 4.48 -14.38
N ASP A 199 5.60 3.80 -15.15
CA ASP A 199 5.73 3.62 -16.60
C ASP A 199 4.87 4.68 -17.30
N MET A 200 5.55 5.66 -17.89
CA MET A 200 4.99 6.86 -18.51
C MET A 200 5.04 6.83 -20.03
N GLU A 201 5.73 5.86 -20.61
CA GLU A 201 6.04 5.83 -22.04
C GLU A 201 5.27 4.72 -22.77
N LYS A 202 4.95 3.60 -22.10
CA LYS A 202 4.30 2.46 -22.72
C LYS A 202 2.77 2.50 -22.55
N ASP A 203 2.04 2.07 -23.58
CA ASP A 203 0.58 1.88 -23.57
C ASP A 203 -0.21 3.13 -23.09
N GLY A 204 0.27 4.32 -23.45
CA GLY A 204 -0.29 5.63 -23.07
C GLY A 204 0.19 6.20 -21.73
N GLY A 205 1.11 5.52 -21.04
CA GLY A 205 1.72 6.00 -19.80
C GLY A 205 0.79 5.98 -18.58
N GLY A 206 1.17 6.71 -17.53
CA GLY A 206 0.40 6.83 -16.29
C GLY A 206 0.28 5.54 -15.46
N TRP A 207 1.09 4.51 -15.74
CA TRP A 207 1.01 3.21 -15.07
C TRP A 207 1.83 3.18 -13.79
N THR A 208 1.25 2.69 -12.70
CA THR A 208 1.95 2.42 -11.44
C THR A 208 2.40 0.96 -11.40
N VAL A 209 3.71 0.71 -11.44
CA VAL A 209 4.26 -0.65 -11.44
C VAL A 209 4.29 -1.21 -10.01
N ILE A 210 3.59 -2.33 -9.79
CA ILE A 210 3.45 -2.99 -8.49
C ILE A 210 4.40 -4.20 -8.32
N GLN A 211 4.86 -4.78 -9.42
CA GLN A 211 5.82 -5.88 -9.46
C GLN A 211 6.66 -5.76 -10.73
N ARG A 212 7.96 -6.10 -10.65
CA ARG A 212 8.81 -6.33 -11.83
C ARG A 212 9.82 -7.45 -11.59
N ARG A 213 10.09 -8.23 -12.63
CA ARG A 213 11.21 -9.19 -12.79
C ARG A 213 11.96 -8.90 -14.08
N GLY A 214 13.28 -9.06 -14.11
CA GLY A 214 14.06 -8.88 -15.34
C GLY A 214 15.55 -9.23 -15.20
N GLU A 215 16.29 -9.15 -16.31
CA GLU A 215 17.73 -9.44 -16.34
C GLU A 215 18.57 -8.32 -15.70
N PHE A 216 18.62 -8.29 -14.37
CA PHE A 216 19.46 -7.37 -13.60
C PHE A 216 20.76 -8.04 -13.13
N SER A 217 21.82 -7.25 -12.95
CA SER A 217 23.14 -7.73 -12.49
C SER A 217 23.13 -8.35 -11.07
N GLN A 218 22.09 -8.07 -10.29
CA GLN A 218 21.77 -8.72 -9.03
C GLN A 218 20.25 -8.87 -8.94
N GLN A 219 19.81 -10.13 -8.91
CA GLN A 219 18.40 -10.53 -8.79
C GLN A 219 17.88 -10.36 -7.35
N SER A 220 16.71 -9.75 -7.15
CA SER A 220 16.05 -9.78 -5.83
C SER A 220 15.49 -11.19 -5.54
N ASN A 221 15.64 -11.69 -4.30
CA ASN A 221 14.97 -12.92 -3.86
C ASN A 221 13.47 -12.67 -3.60
N PHE A 222 12.59 -13.47 -4.22
CA PHE A 222 11.14 -13.46 -4.01
C PHE A 222 10.65 -14.60 -3.09
N PHE A 223 11.50 -15.58 -2.76
CA PHE A 223 11.18 -16.63 -1.78
C PHE A 223 11.40 -16.08 -0.36
N VAL A 224 10.48 -15.23 0.08
CA VAL A 224 10.53 -14.47 1.34
C VAL A 224 9.25 -14.64 2.16
N SER A 225 9.27 -14.17 3.40
CA SER A 225 8.19 -14.30 4.38
C SER A 225 6.97 -13.42 4.09
N TRP A 226 5.82 -13.77 4.66
CA TRP A 226 4.61 -12.92 4.75
C TRP A 226 4.96 -11.49 5.15
N SER A 227 5.75 -11.34 6.21
CA SER A 227 6.19 -10.05 6.75
C SER A 227 6.95 -9.18 5.73
N SER A 228 7.66 -9.80 4.78
CA SER A 228 8.36 -9.10 3.69
C SER A 228 7.42 -8.79 2.52
N TYR A 229 6.57 -9.72 2.11
CA TYR A 229 5.52 -9.47 1.10
C TYR A 229 4.56 -8.34 1.53
N ARG A 230 4.19 -8.28 2.82
CA ARG A 230 3.44 -7.20 3.46
C ARG A 230 4.07 -5.81 3.24
N ARG A 231 5.36 -5.67 3.55
CA ARG A 231 6.08 -4.38 3.47
C ARG A 231 6.55 -4.01 2.06
N GLY A 232 6.75 -5.00 1.20
CA GLY A 232 7.48 -4.85 -0.06
C GLY A 232 8.99 -5.00 0.11
N PHE A 233 9.66 -5.36 -0.97
CA PHE A 233 11.09 -5.68 -1.01
C PHE A 233 11.67 -5.51 -2.42
N GLY A 234 13.00 -5.54 -2.54
CA GLY A 234 13.70 -5.29 -3.80
C GLY A 234 13.94 -3.81 -4.05
N ASP A 235 14.10 -3.44 -5.32
CA ASP A 235 14.56 -2.12 -5.77
C ASP A 235 13.67 -1.62 -6.93
N LEU A 236 13.11 -0.42 -6.80
CA LEU A 236 12.22 0.19 -7.81
C LEU A 236 12.93 0.43 -9.16
N THR A 237 14.25 0.33 -9.22
CA THR A 237 15.06 0.37 -10.46
C THR A 237 15.44 -1.01 -11.00
N ARG A 238 15.21 -2.10 -10.25
CA ARG A 238 15.49 -3.51 -10.62
C ARG A 238 14.24 -4.39 -10.35
N ASP A 239 14.39 -5.63 -9.86
CA ASP A 239 13.24 -6.42 -9.42
C ASP A 239 12.72 -5.93 -8.07
N PHE A 240 11.39 -5.86 -7.94
CA PHE A 240 10.74 -5.55 -6.69
C PHE A 240 9.33 -6.13 -6.59
N TRP A 241 8.86 -6.21 -5.34
CA TRP A 241 7.45 -6.31 -4.99
C TRP A 241 7.07 -5.07 -4.18
N LEU A 242 6.07 -4.30 -4.63
CA LEU A 242 5.73 -3.01 -4.01
C LEU A 242 5.27 -3.17 -2.55
N GLY A 243 4.65 -4.30 -2.20
CA GLY A 243 4.22 -4.64 -0.85
C GLY A 243 2.71 -4.65 -0.69
N ASN A 244 2.15 -5.70 -0.09
CA ASN A 244 0.70 -5.93 -0.06
C ASN A 244 -0.07 -4.78 0.60
N GLU A 245 0.47 -4.14 1.64
CA GLU A 245 -0.13 -2.93 2.24
C GLU A 245 -0.24 -1.77 1.25
N LYS A 246 0.80 -1.55 0.43
CA LYS A 246 0.85 -0.46 -0.55
C LYS A 246 -0.01 -0.75 -1.77
N ILE A 247 -0.06 -2.02 -2.21
CA ILE A 247 -0.89 -2.47 -3.32
C ILE A 247 -2.38 -2.44 -2.91
N HIS A 248 -2.72 -2.87 -1.69
CA HIS A 248 -4.06 -2.68 -1.13
C HIS A 248 -4.44 -1.20 -1.11
N ALA A 249 -3.60 -0.33 -0.54
CA ALA A 249 -3.90 1.09 -0.49
C ALA A 249 -4.11 1.70 -1.90
N LEU A 250 -3.17 1.45 -2.81
CA LEU A 250 -3.20 1.91 -4.19
C LEU A 250 -4.45 1.43 -4.96
N THR A 251 -4.88 0.17 -4.76
CA THR A 251 -5.99 -0.43 -5.55
C THR A 251 -7.36 -0.38 -4.87
N TYR A 252 -7.44 0.09 -3.63
CA TYR A 252 -8.71 0.21 -2.89
C TYR A 252 -9.21 1.66 -2.77
N GLN A 253 -8.42 2.64 -3.25
CA GLN A 253 -8.86 4.04 -3.32
C GLN A 253 -9.86 4.29 -4.46
N ASP A 254 -9.76 3.55 -5.56
CA ASP A 254 -10.57 3.70 -6.78
C ASP A 254 -10.61 2.40 -7.60
N GLU A 255 -11.27 2.40 -8.77
CA GLU A 255 -11.26 1.26 -9.68
C GLU A 255 -10.03 1.28 -10.61
N TYR A 256 -9.14 0.28 -10.45
CA TYR A 256 -7.90 0.14 -11.22
C TYR A 256 -7.94 -1.07 -12.14
N ARG A 257 -7.54 -0.89 -13.41
CA ARG A 257 -7.25 -2.01 -14.32
C ARG A 257 -5.87 -2.60 -14.05
N LEU A 258 -5.68 -3.90 -14.32
CA LEU A 258 -4.37 -4.57 -14.24
C LEU A 258 -3.87 -4.93 -15.64
N HIS A 259 -2.65 -4.50 -15.95
CA HIS A 259 -1.87 -4.93 -17.10
C HIS A 259 -0.67 -5.75 -16.62
N ILE A 260 -0.42 -6.86 -17.30
CA ILE A 260 0.75 -7.72 -17.07
C ILE A 260 1.57 -7.79 -18.37
N ASP A 261 2.80 -7.30 -18.32
CA ASP A 261 3.81 -7.50 -19.37
C ASP A 261 4.60 -8.79 -19.12
N LEU A 262 4.88 -9.55 -20.18
CA LEU A 262 5.59 -10.83 -20.17
C LEU A 262 6.57 -10.93 -21.36
N GLU A 263 7.77 -11.48 -21.15
CA GLU A 263 8.81 -11.62 -22.19
C GLU A 263 9.64 -12.90 -22.02
N ASP A 264 10.00 -13.56 -23.12
CA ASP A 264 10.82 -14.79 -23.11
C ASP A 264 12.27 -14.55 -23.57
N PHE A 265 13.12 -15.59 -23.48
CA PHE A 265 14.52 -15.53 -23.91
C PHE A 265 14.71 -15.62 -25.45
N ASN A 266 13.63 -15.54 -26.23
CA ASN A 266 13.63 -15.40 -27.68
C ASN A 266 13.08 -14.01 -28.11
N ASP A 267 13.04 -13.06 -27.16
CA ASP A 267 12.52 -11.70 -27.32
C ASP A 267 11.05 -11.63 -27.78
N GLN A 268 10.27 -12.70 -27.56
CA GLN A 268 8.82 -12.64 -27.76
C GLN A 268 8.15 -12.01 -26.54
N SER A 269 7.41 -10.93 -26.78
CA SER A 269 6.57 -10.31 -25.75
C SER A 269 5.10 -10.75 -25.83
N ARG A 270 4.41 -10.77 -24.69
CA ARG A 270 2.95 -10.85 -24.56
C ARG A 270 2.47 -9.88 -23.48
N PHE A 271 1.23 -9.44 -23.56
CA PHE A 271 0.57 -8.72 -22.49
C PHE A 271 -0.81 -9.31 -22.17
N VAL A 272 -1.25 -9.13 -20.94
CA VAL A 272 -2.56 -9.58 -20.43
C VAL A 272 -3.22 -8.47 -19.61
N ASP A 273 -4.44 -8.10 -19.98
CA ASP A 273 -5.26 -7.07 -19.33
C ASP A 273 -6.47 -7.68 -18.59
N TYR A 274 -6.83 -7.09 -17.46
CA TYR A 274 -8.06 -7.36 -16.72
C TYR A 274 -8.82 -6.07 -16.43
N GLU A 275 -10.15 -6.09 -16.59
CA GLU A 275 -11.05 -4.92 -16.45
C GLU A 275 -10.80 -4.12 -15.18
N TRP A 276 -10.75 -4.81 -14.04
CA TRP A 276 -10.42 -4.24 -12.75
C TRP A 276 -9.60 -5.22 -11.90
N PHE A 277 -8.89 -4.70 -10.91
CA PHE A 277 -8.02 -5.44 -10.01
C PHE A 277 -7.87 -4.69 -8.69
N PHE A 278 -8.08 -5.40 -7.58
CA PHE A 278 -7.67 -4.94 -6.26
C PHE A 278 -7.32 -6.13 -5.36
N ILE A 279 -6.63 -5.82 -4.27
CA ILE A 279 -6.51 -6.75 -3.14
C ILE A 279 -7.17 -6.17 -1.89
N THR A 280 -7.69 -7.06 -1.05
CA THR A 280 -8.24 -6.70 0.25
C THR A 280 -7.15 -6.41 1.29
N ASN A 281 -7.54 -6.12 2.53
CA ASN A 281 -6.63 -5.84 3.64
C ASN A 281 -5.96 -7.11 4.21
N GLU A 282 -5.06 -6.94 5.19
CA GLU A 282 -4.37 -8.05 5.85
C GLU A 282 -5.32 -9.00 6.63
N GLN A 283 -6.40 -8.47 7.23
CA GLN A 283 -7.37 -9.27 7.97
C GLN A 283 -8.01 -10.34 7.08
N THR A 284 -8.33 -9.96 5.84
CA THR A 284 -8.86 -10.81 4.78
C THR A 284 -7.75 -11.39 3.87
N LYS A 285 -6.51 -11.43 4.37
CA LYS A 285 -5.34 -12.09 3.77
C LYS A 285 -5.01 -11.62 2.34
N TYR A 286 -5.21 -10.34 2.05
CA TYR A 286 -4.89 -9.72 0.75
C TYR A 286 -5.50 -10.46 -0.45
N THR A 287 -6.77 -10.83 -0.34
CA THR A 287 -7.48 -11.66 -1.32
C THR A 287 -7.51 -11.00 -2.70
N LEU A 288 -7.17 -11.75 -3.75
CA LEU A 288 -7.18 -11.29 -5.14
C LEU A 288 -8.60 -11.11 -5.65
N ASN A 289 -8.96 -9.87 -5.95
CA ASN A 289 -10.19 -9.51 -6.63
C ASN A 289 -9.83 -9.05 -8.04
N LEU A 290 -10.41 -9.70 -9.05
CA LEU A 290 -10.00 -9.58 -10.46
C LEU A 290 -11.23 -9.58 -11.37
N GLY A 291 -11.36 -8.56 -12.22
CA GLY A 291 -12.41 -8.43 -13.22
C GLY A 291 -12.27 -9.41 -14.38
N ARG A 292 -13.03 -9.22 -15.46
CA ARG A 292 -12.92 -10.08 -16.65
C ARG A 292 -11.57 -9.86 -17.33
N TYR A 293 -10.98 -10.93 -17.83
CA TYR A 293 -9.87 -10.87 -18.78
C TYR A 293 -10.31 -10.14 -20.06
N MET A 294 -9.53 -9.17 -20.52
CA MET A 294 -9.85 -8.44 -21.74
C MET A 294 -9.42 -9.23 -22.98
N THR A 295 -10.32 -9.30 -23.97
CA THR A 295 -10.09 -9.96 -25.27
C THR A 295 -9.09 -9.23 -26.18
N THR A 296 -8.60 -8.06 -25.78
CA THR A 296 -7.49 -7.32 -26.41
C THR A 296 -6.11 -7.89 -26.03
N SER A 297 -6.03 -8.69 -24.97
CA SER A 297 -4.79 -9.35 -24.51
C SER A 297 -4.16 -10.21 -25.60
N THR A 298 -2.83 -10.23 -25.66
CA THR A 298 -2.06 -11.10 -26.57
C THR A 298 -1.60 -12.40 -25.91
N GLY A 299 -1.42 -12.40 -24.59
CA GLY A 299 -1.28 -13.62 -23.78
C GLY A 299 -2.66 -14.16 -23.36
N LYS A 300 -2.76 -15.49 -23.17
CA LYS A 300 -3.97 -16.12 -22.64
C LYS A 300 -4.11 -15.92 -21.12
N ASP A 301 -5.31 -16.15 -20.60
CA ASP A 301 -5.65 -15.95 -19.18
C ASP A 301 -5.19 -17.09 -18.26
N SER A 302 -4.05 -16.91 -17.57
CA SER A 302 -3.60 -17.81 -16.50
C SER A 302 -3.83 -17.30 -15.07
N LEU A 303 -4.27 -16.04 -14.87
CA LEU A 303 -4.50 -15.48 -13.53
C LEU A 303 -5.96 -15.64 -13.05
N SER A 304 -6.94 -15.79 -13.95
CA SER A 304 -8.36 -16.03 -13.57
C SER A 304 -8.56 -17.23 -12.65
N TYR A 305 -7.69 -18.24 -12.74
CA TYR A 305 -7.69 -19.41 -11.85
C TYR A 305 -7.45 -19.03 -10.38
N ASN A 306 -6.65 -17.99 -10.14
CA ASN A 306 -6.31 -17.49 -8.81
C ASN A 306 -7.33 -16.45 -8.27
N ARG A 307 -8.40 -16.13 -9.02
CA ARG A 307 -9.43 -15.17 -8.60
C ARG A 307 -10.10 -15.61 -7.29
N GLY A 308 -10.22 -14.68 -6.35
CA GLY A 308 -10.80 -14.92 -5.02
C GLY A 308 -9.88 -15.66 -4.05
N MET A 309 -8.64 -15.98 -4.43
CA MET A 309 -7.69 -16.64 -3.54
C MET A 309 -7.02 -15.65 -2.59
N ARG A 310 -6.78 -16.11 -1.37
CA ARG A 310 -5.96 -15.41 -0.37
C ARG A 310 -4.50 -15.46 -0.79
N PHE A 311 -3.71 -14.48 -0.33
CA PHE A 311 -2.28 -14.53 -0.52
C PHE A 311 -1.67 -15.63 0.37
N THR A 312 -0.70 -16.37 -0.15
CA THR A 312 0.01 -17.46 0.55
C THR A 312 1.51 -17.27 0.40
N THR A 313 2.24 -17.64 1.45
CA THR A 313 3.70 -17.57 1.55
C THR A 313 4.24 -18.78 2.31
N ARG A 314 5.54 -19.07 2.15
CA ARG A 314 6.23 -20.20 2.81
C ARG A 314 6.04 -20.32 4.33
N ASP A 315 5.80 -19.21 5.02
CA ASP A 315 5.60 -19.10 6.48
C ASP A 315 4.14 -18.77 6.88
N GLN A 316 3.23 -18.59 5.92
CA GLN A 316 1.80 -18.43 6.18
C GLN A 316 0.97 -19.03 5.04
N ASP A 317 0.49 -20.24 5.25
CA ASP A 317 -0.41 -20.95 4.35
C ASP A 317 -1.83 -20.38 4.46
N ASN A 318 -2.46 -20.06 3.32
CA ASN A 318 -3.85 -19.62 3.23
C ASN A 318 -4.54 -20.15 1.94
N ASP A 319 -3.95 -21.14 1.25
CA ASP A 319 -4.44 -21.64 -0.04
C ASP A 319 -5.49 -22.76 0.10
N GLN A 320 -5.79 -23.49 -0.99
CA GLN A 320 -6.81 -24.56 -1.04
C GLN A 320 -6.20 -25.97 -1.19
N SER A 321 -4.88 -26.08 -1.11
CA SER A 321 -4.12 -27.34 -1.18
C SER A 321 -4.12 -28.08 0.16
N SER A 322 -3.67 -29.33 0.14
CA SER A 322 -3.27 -30.07 1.36
C SER A 322 -1.80 -29.82 1.73
N SER A 323 -1.08 -28.98 0.99
CA SER A 323 0.31 -28.59 1.27
C SER A 323 0.63 -27.19 0.70
N ASN A 324 1.25 -26.35 1.52
CA ASN A 324 1.58 -24.95 1.24
C ASN A 324 2.18 -24.75 -0.16
N CYS A 325 1.40 -24.13 -1.05
CA CYS A 325 1.82 -23.85 -2.42
C CYS A 325 2.92 -22.79 -2.48
N GLY A 326 2.99 -21.84 -1.53
CA GLY A 326 4.07 -20.85 -1.48
C GLY A 326 5.43 -21.43 -1.11
N GLU A 327 5.45 -22.50 -0.30
CA GLU A 327 6.65 -23.32 -0.10
C GLU A 327 6.95 -24.15 -1.36
N ASN A 328 5.96 -24.82 -1.97
CA ASN A 328 6.19 -25.68 -3.14
C ASN A 328 6.67 -24.89 -4.39
N TYR A 329 6.02 -23.77 -4.71
CA TYR A 329 6.28 -22.92 -5.89
C TYR A 329 7.28 -21.78 -5.62
N LYS A 330 7.88 -21.77 -4.41
CA LYS A 330 8.96 -20.88 -3.98
C LYS A 330 8.64 -19.39 -4.14
N SER A 331 7.41 -18.98 -3.82
CA SER A 331 6.93 -17.61 -4.03
C SER A 331 5.91 -17.17 -2.96
N GLY A 332 5.60 -15.88 -2.96
CA GLY A 332 4.36 -15.36 -2.37
C GLY A 332 3.37 -15.03 -3.48
N TRP A 333 2.20 -15.66 -3.46
CA TRP A 333 1.18 -15.52 -4.51
C TRP A 333 -0.21 -15.88 -4.00
N TRP A 334 -1.24 -15.56 -4.79
CA TRP A 334 -2.64 -15.93 -4.52
C TRP A 334 -2.91 -17.39 -4.94
N HIS A 335 -2.19 -18.35 -4.35
CA HIS A 335 -2.31 -19.75 -4.72
C HIS A 335 -3.71 -20.33 -4.43
N GLN A 336 -4.17 -21.23 -5.32
CA GLN A 336 -5.32 -22.11 -5.11
C GLN A 336 -4.84 -23.53 -4.77
N GLY A 337 -4.61 -24.38 -5.78
CA GLY A 337 -4.15 -25.76 -5.61
C GLY A 337 -3.37 -26.28 -6.84
N CYS A 338 -2.32 -25.62 -7.32
CA CYS A 338 -1.62 -24.49 -6.72
C CYS A 338 -1.72 -23.20 -7.54
N THR A 339 -1.26 -23.15 -8.79
CA THR A 339 -1.38 -21.94 -9.62
C THR A 339 -1.14 -22.23 -11.12
N LEU A 340 -1.67 -21.36 -11.98
CA LEU A 340 -1.35 -21.31 -13.42
C LEU A 340 -0.43 -20.12 -13.78
N ALA A 341 -0.17 -19.20 -12.86
CA ALA A 341 0.83 -18.15 -13.02
C ALA A 341 1.72 -18.04 -11.76
N ASN A 342 3.02 -17.85 -11.93
CA ASN A 342 3.96 -17.73 -10.82
C ASN A 342 4.98 -16.60 -11.05
N LEU A 343 4.51 -15.38 -11.31
CA LEU A 343 5.40 -14.24 -11.61
C LEU A 343 6.37 -13.89 -10.45
N ASN A 344 6.05 -14.36 -9.23
CA ASN A 344 6.88 -14.23 -8.04
C ASN A 344 7.79 -15.45 -7.77
N GLY A 345 7.92 -16.40 -8.70
CA GLY A 345 8.78 -17.59 -8.59
C GLY A 345 10.28 -17.31 -8.59
N LEU A 346 11.09 -18.36 -8.53
CA LEU A 346 12.55 -18.28 -8.68
C LEU A 346 12.92 -17.68 -10.05
N TYR A 347 13.95 -16.84 -10.11
CA TYR A 347 14.41 -16.33 -11.41
C TYR A 347 15.30 -17.37 -12.10
N LEU A 348 14.69 -18.19 -12.94
CA LEU A 348 15.35 -19.21 -13.74
C LEU A 348 15.36 -18.75 -15.21
N ARG A 349 16.43 -19.02 -15.95
CA ARG A 349 16.62 -18.49 -17.30
C ARG A 349 16.16 -19.52 -18.33
N GLY A 350 14.87 -19.50 -18.67
CA GLY A 350 14.24 -20.48 -19.57
C GLY A 350 13.85 -21.77 -18.83
N ASN A 351 14.43 -22.90 -19.22
CA ASN A 351 13.97 -24.23 -18.80
C ASN A 351 14.02 -24.46 -17.27
N ASP A 352 12.87 -24.78 -16.68
CA ASP A 352 12.70 -25.20 -15.29
C ASP A 352 11.96 -26.56 -15.24
N SER A 353 12.62 -27.61 -14.78
CA SER A 353 11.99 -28.94 -14.64
C SER A 353 11.00 -29.04 -13.47
N SER A 354 11.09 -28.13 -12.50
CA SER A 354 10.41 -28.20 -11.19
C SER A 354 9.19 -27.28 -11.07
N ALA A 355 8.91 -26.41 -12.05
CA ALA A 355 7.79 -25.47 -12.03
C ALA A 355 7.77 -24.51 -10.82
N THR A 356 8.95 -24.04 -10.43
CA THR A 356 9.18 -23.04 -9.37
C THR A 356 9.54 -21.65 -9.92
N GLY A 357 9.79 -21.55 -11.23
CA GLY A 357 10.25 -20.33 -11.89
C GLY A 357 9.17 -19.26 -12.14
N VAL A 358 9.57 -18.19 -12.84
CA VAL A 358 8.70 -17.06 -13.26
C VAL A 358 7.87 -17.47 -14.47
N PHE A 359 6.79 -18.24 -14.29
CA PHE A 359 6.04 -18.82 -15.42
C PHE A 359 4.64 -18.22 -15.63
N TRP A 360 4.13 -18.40 -16.85
CA TRP A 360 2.74 -18.17 -17.26
C TRP A 360 2.24 -19.36 -18.09
N ASN A 361 1.34 -20.17 -17.52
CA ASN A 361 1.00 -21.50 -18.03
C ASN A 361 0.51 -21.49 -19.48
N ASP A 362 -0.42 -20.59 -19.82
CA ASP A 362 -1.15 -20.64 -21.09
C ASP A 362 -0.41 -19.95 -22.24
N TRP A 363 0.90 -19.71 -22.07
CA TRP A 363 1.82 -19.28 -23.12
C TRP A 363 2.98 -20.28 -23.33
N LEU A 364 3.86 -20.46 -22.34
CA LEU A 364 5.05 -21.33 -22.44
C LEU A 364 5.03 -22.52 -21.45
N GLY A 365 3.93 -22.70 -20.73
CA GLY A 365 3.79 -23.74 -19.72
C GLY A 365 4.53 -23.44 -18.41
N PRO A 366 4.31 -24.26 -17.37
CA PRO A 366 4.92 -24.03 -16.06
C PRO A 366 6.41 -24.40 -16.00
N LYS A 367 6.95 -25.02 -17.06
CA LYS A 367 8.35 -25.44 -17.17
C LYS A 367 9.26 -24.46 -17.91
N TYR A 368 8.75 -23.26 -18.19
CA TYR A 368 9.51 -22.16 -18.75
C TYR A 368 9.41 -20.94 -17.84
N SER A 369 10.56 -20.48 -17.36
CA SER A 369 10.72 -19.27 -16.57
C SER A 369 11.13 -18.11 -17.49
N LEU A 370 10.33 -17.04 -17.43
CA LEU A 370 10.38 -15.88 -18.31
C LEU A 370 11.60 -14.98 -18.08
N LYS A 371 11.96 -14.23 -19.12
CA LYS A 371 13.07 -13.27 -19.14
C LYS A 371 12.70 -12.00 -18.39
N THR A 372 11.53 -11.42 -18.69
CA THR A 372 10.98 -10.28 -17.95
C THR A 372 9.50 -10.48 -17.67
N CYS A 373 9.03 -9.86 -16.58
CA CYS A 373 7.60 -9.58 -16.41
C CYS A 373 7.41 -8.32 -15.58
N ALA A 374 6.27 -7.64 -15.75
CA ALA A 374 5.87 -6.54 -14.87
C ALA A 374 4.35 -6.54 -14.68
N MET A 375 3.90 -6.34 -13.44
CA MET A 375 2.49 -6.06 -13.14
C MET A 375 2.34 -4.57 -12.88
N LYS A 376 1.42 -3.91 -13.59
CA LYS A 376 1.20 -2.46 -13.50
C LYS A 376 -0.30 -2.11 -13.51
N VAL A 377 -0.67 -1.08 -12.77
CA VAL A 377 -2.07 -0.66 -12.57
C VAL A 377 -2.28 0.81 -12.92
N ARG A 378 -3.48 1.15 -13.41
CA ARG A 378 -3.91 2.51 -13.78
C ARG A 378 -5.43 2.62 -13.58
N PRO A 379 -6.00 3.79 -13.24
CA PRO A 379 -7.45 3.94 -13.15
C PRO A 379 -8.17 3.51 -14.43
N VAL A 380 -9.37 2.93 -14.29
CA VAL A 380 -10.18 2.45 -15.42
C VAL A 380 -10.64 3.60 -16.32
N ASP A 381 -10.93 4.76 -15.73
CA ASP A 381 -11.42 5.98 -16.37
C ASP A 381 -10.30 6.90 -16.93
N PHE A 382 -9.03 6.50 -16.84
CA PHE A 382 -7.89 7.29 -17.30
C PHE A 382 -8.00 7.63 -18.80
N ASN A 383 -8.40 8.87 -19.08
CA ASN A 383 -8.44 9.45 -20.42
C ASN A 383 -7.45 10.61 -20.55
N THR A 384 -6.60 10.55 -21.58
CA THR A 384 -5.64 11.62 -21.91
C THR A 384 -6.26 12.79 -22.68
N GLU A 385 -7.47 12.64 -23.22
CA GLU A 385 -8.19 13.68 -23.99
C GLU A 385 -8.66 14.86 -23.12
N MET A 386 -8.66 14.74 -21.79
CA MET A 386 -8.89 15.88 -20.88
C MET A 386 -7.69 16.85 -20.79
N LEU A 387 -6.67 16.68 -21.63
CA LEU A 387 -5.47 17.53 -21.74
C LEU A 387 -5.26 18.09 -23.17
N SER A 388 -6.26 18.02 -24.05
CA SER A 388 -6.24 18.52 -25.43
C SER A 388 -7.35 19.53 -25.71
#